data_AF-A0A966R2L4-F1
#
_entry.id   AF-A0A966R2L4-F1
#
_cell.length_a   1.000
_cell.length_b   1.000
_cell.length_c   1.000
_cell.angle_alpha   90.00
_cell.angle_beta   90.00
_cell.angle_gamma   90.00
#
_symmetry.space_group_name_H-M   'P 1'
#
loop_
_entity.id
_entity.type
_entity.pdbx_description
1 polymer ?
#
loop_
_entity_poly.entity_id
_entity_poly.type
_entity_poly.pdbx_seq_one_letter_code
_entity_poly.pdbx_strand_id
1 'polypeptide(L)'
;MPTFDSFAAFERELAKFGKELETVERSRITREQAEAMQSIATRVASADLGGDPKFSGWAPTLDTQLKDLRSGATLLTPTKISAGPWTVAEIGRNQGNAGGFAGPGVSVRTGGTSRNKDGSLRKVRKRKAKRWNGVTRGFGTASSARSEVERVAPQIAVKGLRRATRRHFDTEG
;
A
#
# COMPACT_ATOMS: atom_id res chain seq x y z
N MET A 1 34.21 23.13 12.61
CA MET A 1 34.05 22.01 13.55
C MET A 1 33.24 22.52 14.74
N PRO A 2 32.03 22.04 15.01
CA PRO A 2 31.44 22.07 16.35
C PRO A 2 32.28 21.25 17.34
N THR A 3 33.41 21.83 17.75
CA THR A 3 34.07 21.47 19.01
C THR A 3 33.20 21.99 20.16
N PHE A 4 32.75 21.09 21.03
CA PHE A 4 31.97 21.48 22.20
C PHE A 4 32.90 21.94 23.32
N ASP A 5 32.69 23.15 23.81
CA ASP A 5 33.53 23.73 24.88
C ASP A 5 33.26 23.12 26.27
N SER A 6 32.17 22.35 26.43
CA SER A 6 31.81 21.66 27.68
C SER A 6 30.74 20.59 27.47
N PHE A 7 30.60 19.67 28.44
CA PHE A 7 29.50 18.69 28.47
C PHE A 7 28.12 19.35 28.50
N ALA A 8 27.97 20.50 29.18
CA ALA A 8 26.72 21.26 29.19
C ALA A 8 26.39 21.89 27.82
N ALA A 9 27.40 22.23 27.00
CA ALA A 9 27.19 22.64 25.62
C ALA A 9 26.73 21.47 24.74
N PHE A 10 27.35 20.29 24.91
CA PHE A 10 26.96 19.07 24.23
C PHE A 10 25.52 18.63 24.56
N GLU A 11 25.14 18.62 25.85
CA GLU A 11 23.78 18.25 26.29
C GLU A 11 22.71 19.16 25.67
N ARG A 12 22.97 20.48 25.64
CA ARG A 12 22.08 21.45 24.99
C ARG A 12 21.95 21.18 23.49
N GLU A 13 23.03 20.82 22.81
CA GLU A 13 22.98 20.50 21.39
C GLU A 13 22.26 19.18 21.12
N LEU A 14 22.47 18.17 21.96
CA LEU A 14 21.76 16.89 21.91
C LEU A 14 20.24 17.07 22.11
N ALA A 15 19.82 17.96 23.01
CA ALA A 15 18.42 18.31 23.17
C ALA A 15 17.82 18.99 21.92
N LYS A 16 18.57 19.89 21.26
CA LYS A 16 18.15 20.50 19.99
C LYS A 16 18.02 19.46 18.88
N PHE A 17 19.00 18.57 18.75
CA PHE A 17 18.99 17.47 17.81
C PHE A 17 17.77 16.56 18.00
N GLY A 18 17.48 16.15 19.25
CA GLY A 18 16.30 15.35 19.56
C GLY A 18 15.00 16.03 19.14
N LYS A 19 14.86 17.33 19.43
CA LYS A 19 13.69 18.12 19.04
C LYS A 19 13.56 18.25 17.52
N GLU A 20 14.66 18.47 16.80
CA GLU A 20 14.66 18.53 15.33
C GLU A 20 14.25 17.20 14.71
N LEU A 21 14.79 16.09 15.23
CA LEU A 21 14.42 14.74 14.80
C LEU A 21 12.92 14.48 14.95
N GLU A 22 12.35 14.80 16.12
CA GLU A 22 10.94 14.51 16.39
C GLU A 22 9.96 15.35 15.56
N THR A 23 10.32 16.59 15.25
CA THR A 23 9.39 17.55 14.64
C THR A 23 9.58 17.67 13.14
N VAL A 24 10.81 17.97 12.70
CA VAL A 24 11.13 18.31 11.32
C VAL A 24 11.51 17.07 10.53
N GLU A 25 12.54 16.35 10.98
CA GLU A 25 13.06 15.23 10.19
C GLU A 25 12.12 14.02 10.23
N ARG A 26 11.39 13.76 11.31
CA ARG A 26 10.35 12.73 11.32
C ARG A 26 9.34 12.95 10.20
N SER A 27 8.78 14.15 10.11
CA SER A 27 7.78 14.50 9.10
C SER A 27 8.36 14.37 7.69
N ARG A 28 9.59 14.85 7.50
CA ARG A 28 10.30 14.78 6.22
C ARG A 28 10.61 13.35 5.81
N ILE A 29 11.14 12.52 6.71
CA ILE A 29 11.43 11.11 6.48
C ILE A 29 10.15 10.36 6.13
N THR A 30 9.07 10.56 6.88
CA THR A 30 7.81 9.86 6.60
C THR A 30 7.21 10.27 5.26
N ARG A 31 7.39 11.53 4.86
CA ARG A 31 6.95 12.01 3.55
C ARG A 31 7.80 11.42 2.42
N GLU A 32 9.14 11.45 2.54
CA GLU A 32 10.05 10.83 1.57
C GLU A 32 9.76 9.33 1.42
N GLN A 33 9.47 8.64 2.53
CA GLN A 33 9.02 7.25 2.51
C GLN A 33 7.69 7.10 1.76
N ALA A 34 6.69 7.90 2.07
CA ALA A 34 5.37 7.78 1.45
C ALA A 34 5.40 8.08 -0.07
N GLU A 35 6.21 9.03 -0.52
CA GLU A 35 6.46 9.32 -1.95
C GLU A 35 7.14 8.13 -2.65
N ALA A 36 8.15 7.52 -2.01
CA ALA A 36 8.78 6.30 -2.54
C ALA A 36 7.79 5.13 -2.59
N MET A 37 6.95 4.96 -1.57
CA MET A 37 5.88 3.96 -1.53
C MET A 37 4.88 4.17 -2.66
N GLN A 38 4.50 5.42 -2.94
CA GLN A 38 3.58 5.75 -4.02
C GLN A 38 4.15 5.35 -5.39
N SER A 39 5.43 5.65 -5.63
CA SER A 39 6.13 5.24 -6.86
C SER A 39 6.18 3.71 -7.01
N ILE A 40 6.53 3.00 -5.93
CA ILE A 40 6.55 1.53 -5.90
C ILE A 40 5.16 0.96 -6.18
N ALA A 41 4.12 1.47 -5.51
CA ALA A 41 2.75 1.02 -5.69
C ALA A 41 2.29 1.16 -7.15
N THR A 42 2.56 2.30 -7.78
CA THR A 42 2.25 2.53 -9.21
C THR A 42 3.00 1.56 -10.11
N ARG A 43 4.30 1.33 -9.88
CA ARG A 43 5.10 0.40 -10.69
C ARG A 43 4.60 -1.04 -10.57
N VAL A 44 4.39 -1.53 -9.35
CA VAL A 44 3.91 -2.90 -9.09
C VAL A 44 2.51 -3.10 -9.68
N ALA A 45 1.61 -2.13 -9.47
CA ALA A 45 0.29 -2.13 -10.08
C ALA A 45 0.34 -2.19 -11.61
N SER A 46 1.24 -1.42 -12.24
CA SER A 46 1.39 -1.42 -13.69
C SER A 46 1.96 -2.74 -14.20
N ALA A 47 2.92 -3.35 -13.49
CA ALA A 47 3.50 -4.64 -13.86
C ALA A 47 2.46 -5.77 -13.80
N ASP A 48 1.67 -5.84 -12.73
CA ASP A 48 0.64 -6.87 -12.55
C ASP A 48 -0.51 -6.74 -13.57
N LEU A 49 -0.78 -5.52 -14.04
CA LEU A 49 -1.89 -5.22 -14.95
C LEU A 49 -1.49 -5.07 -16.43
N GLY A 50 -0.25 -5.42 -16.78
CA GLY A 50 0.20 -5.47 -18.18
C GLY A 50 0.58 -4.13 -18.80
N GLY A 51 1.08 -3.19 -17.99
CA GLY A 51 1.68 -1.92 -18.42
C GLY A 51 0.81 -0.69 -18.17
N ASP A 52 -0.52 -0.83 -18.13
CA ASP A 52 -1.44 0.22 -17.66
C ASP A 52 -2.02 -0.24 -16.31
N PRO A 53 -1.94 0.55 -15.22
CA PRO A 53 -2.51 0.18 -13.91
C PRO A 53 -4.05 0.26 -13.91
N LYS A 54 -4.69 -0.19 -15.00
CA LYS A 54 -6.13 -0.27 -15.20
C LYS A 54 -6.54 -1.72 -15.31
N PHE A 55 -7.63 -2.06 -14.63
CA PHE A 55 -8.36 -3.28 -14.92
C PHE A 55 -9.22 -3.09 -16.18
N SER A 56 -9.25 -4.08 -17.07
CA SER A 56 -10.21 -4.08 -18.19
C SER A 56 -11.64 -3.89 -17.68
N GLY A 57 -12.33 -2.85 -18.15
CA GLY A 57 -13.72 -2.54 -17.76
C GLY A 57 -13.88 -1.80 -16.42
N TRP A 58 -12.80 -1.28 -15.83
CA TRP A 58 -12.85 -0.36 -14.70
C TRP A 58 -12.24 0.97 -15.12
N ALA A 59 -13.02 2.05 -14.97
CA ALA A 59 -12.58 3.40 -15.32
C ALA A 59 -11.39 3.94 -14.50
N PRO A 60 -11.25 3.68 -13.18
CA PRO A 60 -10.15 4.23 -12.38
C PRO A 60 -8.88 3.35 -12.44
N THR A 61 -7.73 4.01 -12.52
CA THR A 61 -6.40 3.42 -12.26
C THR A 61 -6.25 2.99 -10.79
N LEU A 62 -5.27 2.14 -10.49
CA LEU A 62 -4.86 1.79 -9.12
C LEU A 62 -4.18 2.97 -8.40
N ASP A 63 -4.89 4.08 -8.29
CA ASP A 63 -4.38 5.30 -7.69
C ASP A 63 -4.23 5.20 -6.19
N THR A 64 -3.21 5.88 -5.70
CA THR A 64 -2.94 6.08 -4.29
C THR A 64 -2.81 7.57 -4.00
N GLN A 65 -3.06 7.94 -2.75
CA GLN A 65 -2.97 9.30 -2.26
C GLN A 65 -2.15 9.33 -0.97
N LEU A 66 -1.49 10.46 -0.74
CA LEU A 66 -0.75 10.74 0.49
C LEU A 66 -1.66 11.51 1.45
N LYS A 67 -1.70 11.06 2.70
CA LYS A 67 -2.46 11.72 3.76
C LYS A 67 -1.53 12.02 4.94
N ASP A 68 -1.31 13.30 5.18
CA ASP A 68 -0.57 13.75 6.34
C ASP A 68 -1.45 13.62 7.61
N LEU A 69 -0.88 13.04 8.66
CA LEU A 69 -1.51 12.89 9.96
C LEU A 69 -1.10 14.04 10.88
N ARG A 70 -1.94 14.32 11.87
CA ARG A 70 -1.63 15.30 12.93
C ARG A 70 -0.35 14.95 13.71
N SER A 71 0.07 13.68 13.70
CA SER A 71 1.31 13.21 14.32
C SER A 71 2.57 13.51 13.50
N GLY A 72 2.46 14.22 12.38
CA GLY A 72 3.58 14.49 11.46
C GLY A 72 3.89 13.34 10.50
N ALA A 73 3.28 12.17 10.70
CA ALA A 73 3.46 11.02 9.81
C ALA A 73 2.62 11.15 8.52
N THR A 74 3.17 10.74 7.39
CA THR A 74 2.43 10.63 6.12
C THR A 74 2.03 9.19 5.85
N LEU A 75 0.75 8.95 5.53
CA LEU A 75 0.23 7.64 5.14
C LEU A 75 0.00 7.57 3.63
N LEU A 76 0.38 6.45 3.02
CA LEU A 76 -0.07 6.07 1.68
C LEU A 76 -1.38 5.29 1.80
N THR A 77 -2.42 5.71 1.10
CA THR A 77 -3.69 4.98 1.03
C THR A 77 -4.23 4.95 -0.40
N PRO A 78 -4.96 3.91 -0.82
CA PRO A 78 -5.75 3.98 -2.05
C PRO A 78 -6.71 5.17 -2.02
N THR A 79 -7.01 5.75 -3.19
CA THR A 79 -8.12 6.70 -3.29
C THR A 79 -9.45 5.98 -2.99
N LYS A 80 -10.50 6.74 -2.64
CA LYS A 80 -11.83 6.16 -2.38
C LYS A 80 -12.33 5.29 -3.53
N ILE A 81 -12.02 5.69 -4.77
CA ILE A 81 -12.46 5.01 -5.98
C ILE A 81 -11.55 3.79 -6.26
N SER A 82 -10.26 3.89 -5.96
CA SER A 82 -9.27 2.84 -6.22
C SER A 82 -9.14 1.78 -5.10
N ALA A 83 -9.75 1.99 -3.93
CA ALA A 83 -9.71 1.01 -2.82
C ALA A 83 -10.31 -0.37 -3.19
N GLY A 84 -11.44 -0.38 -3.90
CA GLY A 84 -12.06 -1.62 -4.42
C GLY A 84 -11.17 -2.34 -5.45
N PRO A 85 -10.66 -1.65 -6.48
CA PRO A 85 -9.67 -2.17 -7.41
C PRO A 85 -8.43 -2.77 -6.74
N TRP A 86 -7.85 -2.07 -5.76
CA TRP A 86 -6.69 -2.55 -5.01
C TRP A 86 -7.01 -3.86 -4.27
N THR A 87 -8.19 -3.96 -3.68
CA THR A 87 -8.65 -5.21 -3.05
C THR A 87 -8.76 -6.33 -4.08
N VAL A 88 -9.31 -6.06 -5.26
CA VAL A 88 -9.41 -7.06 -6.32
C VAL A 88 -8.03 -7.48 -6.85
N ALA A 89 -7.08 -6.55 -6.98
CA ALA A 89 -5.71 -6.87 -7.38
C ALA A 89 -5.01 -7.77 -6.37
N GLU A 90 -5.25 -7.54 -5.08
CA GLU A 90 -4.70 -8.37 -4.01
C GLU A 90 -5.31 -9.77 -4.00
N ILE A 91 -6.62 -9.88 -3.74
CA ILE A 91 -7.27 -11.15 -3.42
C ILE A 91 -8.05 -11.76 -4.59
N GLY A 92 -8.27 -11.01 -5.68
CA GLY A 92 -9.10 -11.45 -6.80
C GLY A 92 -10.60 -11.26 -6.58
N ARG A 93 -11.41 -11.74 -7.53
CA ARG A 93 -12.89 -11.72 -7.47
C ARG A 93 -13.44 -13.11 -7.26
N ASN A 94 -14.50 -13.20 -6.45
CA ASN A 94 -15.35 -14.38 -6.32
C ASN A 94 -14.62 -15.67 -5.92
N GLN A 95 -13.61 -15.57 -5.05
CA GLN A 95 -12.76 -16.67 -4.55
C GLN A 95 -13.47 -17.67 -3.60
N GLY A 96 -14.81 -17.81 -3.71
CA GLY A 96 -15.54 -18.88 -3.03
C GLY A 96 -15.72 -18.74 -1.52
N ASN A 97 -16.15 -17.58 -1.02
CA ASN A 97 -16.83 -17.48 0.29
C ASN A 97 -17.57 -16.14 0.53
N ALA A 98 -17.81 -15.35 -0.53
CA ALA A 98 -18.50 -14.08 -0.42
C ALA A 98 -20.02 -14.34 -0.25
N GLY A 99 -20.48 -14.41 1.00
CA GLY A 99 -21.88 -14.62 1.36
C GLY A 99 -22.80 -13.62 0.65
N GLY A 100 -23.88 -14.12 0.04
CA GLY A 100 -24.90 -13.30 -0.64
C GLY A 100 -25.03 -13.51 -2.15
N PHE A 101 -24.90 -14.75 -2.62
CA PHE A 101 -24.84 -15.11 -4.04
C PHE A 101 -26.22 -15.27 -4.73
N ALA A 102 -26.32 -14.80 -5.97
CA ALA A 102 -27.33 -15.18 -6.96
C ALA A 102 -26.69 -15.14 -8.34
N GLY A 103 -26.63 -16.32 -8.92
CA GLY A 103 -26.02 -16.61 -10.21
C GLY A 103 -26.01 -18.12 -10.42
N PRO A 104 -25.39 -18.61 -11.50
CA PRO A 104 -25.13 -20.03 -11.67
C PRO A 104 -24.20 -20.49 -10.55
N GLY A 105 -24.64 -21.43 -9.70
CA GLY A 105 -23.82 -21.99 -8.62
C GLY A 105 -22.46 -22.40 -9.17
N VAL A 106 -21.39 -22.24 -8.42
CA VAL A 106 -20.03 -22.53 -8.90
C VAL A 106 -19.51 -23.76 -8.19
N SER A 107 -18.88 -24.67 -8.93
CA SER A 107 -18.21 -25.83 -8.36
C SER A 107 -16.93 -25.39 -7.64
N VAL A 108 -16.83 -25.71 -6.35
CA VAL A 108 -15.63 -25.41 -5.53
C VAL A 108 -14.40 -26.20 -6.04
N ARG A 109 -14.60 -27.34 -6.70
CA ARG A 109 -13.52 -28.21 -7.19
C ARG A 109 -12.94 -27.79 -8.53
N THR A 110 -13.75 -27.18 -9.39
CA THR A 110 -13.39 -26.92 -10.80
C THR A 110 -13.51 -25.46 -11.22
N GLY A 111 -14.10 -24.59 -10.39
CA GLY A 111 -14.32 -23.18 -10.72
C GLY A 111 -15.36 -22.92 -11.82
N GLY A 112 -15.87 -23.97 -12.46
CA GLY A 112 -16.89 -23.90 -13.51
C GLY A 112 -18.31 -23.71 -12.97
N THR A 113 -19.23 -23.31 -13.86
CA THR A 113 -20.65 -23.19 -13.54
C THR A 113 -21.27 -24.57 -13.28
N SER A 114 -21.92 -24.71 -12.14
CA SER A 114 -22.67 -25.89 -11.71
C SER A 114 -23.95 -26.00 -12.51
N ARG A 115 -24.17 -27.19 -13.07
CA ARG A 115 -25.36 -27.54 -13.84
C ARG A 115 -26.20 -28.54 -13.05
N ASN A 116 -27.51 -28.49 -13.28
CA ASN A 116 -28.44 -29.52 -12.87
C ASN A 116 -28.22 -30.80 -13.70
N LYS A 117 -28.81 -31.91 -13.28
CA LYS A 117 -28.71 -33.19 -14.02
C LYS A 117 -29.24 -33.12 -15.45
N ASP A 118 -30.12 -32.17 -15.73
CA ASP A 118 -30.68 -31.86 -17.06
C ASP A 118 -29.79 -30.94 -17.91
N GLY A 119 -28.59 -30.58 -17.43
CA GLY A 119 -27.65 -29.70 -18.13
C GLY A 119 -27.95 -28.21 -17.99
N SER A 120 -29.07 -27.80 -17.38
CA SER A 120 -29.39 -26.39 -17.13
C SER A 120 -28.51 -25.78 -16.04
N LEU A 121 -28.26 -24.47 -16.07
CA LEU A 121 -27.46 -23.79 -15.04
C LEU A 121 -28.19 -23.76 -13.70
N ARG A 122 -27.55 -24.28 -12.64
CA ARG A 122 -28.13 -24.31 -11.29
C ARG A 122 -28.17 -22.89 -10.72
N LYS A 123 -29.34 -22.28 -10.60
CA LYS A 123 -29.50 -20.91 -10.05
C LYS A 123 -29.58 -20.93 -8.52
N VAL A 124 -28.80 -20.08 -7.85
CA VAL A 124 -28.94 -19.87 -6.39
C VAL A 124 -29.79 -18.62 -6.14
N ARG A 125 -30.80 -18.69 -5.25
CA ARG A 125 -31.68 -17.56 -4.92
C ARG A 125 -31.21 -16.85 -3.65
N LYS A 126 -30.98 -15.54 -3.71
CA LYS A 126 -31.24 -14.63 -2.57
C LYS A 126 -31.57 -13.22 -3.05
N ARG A 127 -32.55 -12.59 -2.38
CA ARG A 127 -33.23 -11.32 -2.71
C ARG A 127 -32.35 -10.04 -2.82
N LYS A 128 -31.02 -10.12 -2.66
CA LYS A 128 -30.08 -8.97 -2.68
C LYS A 128 -28.68 -9.37 -3.18
N ALA A 129 -28.60 -10.14 -4.25
CA ALA A 129 -27.34 -10.75 -4.63
C ALA A 129 -26.67 -10.07 -5.83
N LYS A 130 -25.34 -9.92 -5.73
CA LYS A 130 -24.47 -9.38 -6.80
C LYS A 130 -24.49 -10.31 -8.02
N ARG A 131 -24.69 -9.73 -9.21
CA ARG A 131 -24.60 -10.43 -10.51
C ARG A 131 -23.18 -10.98 -10.70
N TRP A 132 -23.08 -12.21 -11.20
CA TRP A 132 -21.83 -12.92 -11.42
C TRP A 132 -21.08 -12.38 -12.66
N ASN A 133 -19.83 -11.93 -12.47
CA ASN A 133 -18.95 -11.41 -13.53
C ASN A 133 -17.64 -12.22 -13.68
N GLY A 134 -17.65 -13.52 -13.33
CA GLY A 134 -16.47 -14.42 -13.43
C GLY A 134 -15.60 -14.50 -12.16
N VAL A 135 -14.64 -15.44 -12.16
CA VAL A 135 -13.56 -15.54 -11.15
C VAL A 135 -12.33 -14.82 -11.68
N THR A 136 -11.67 -14.03 -10.84
CA THR A 136 -10.36 -13.46 -11.16
C THR A 136 -9.40 -13.86 -10.05
N ARG A 137 -8.26 -14.45 -10.39
CA ARG A 137 -7.18 -14.72 -9.43
C ARG A 137 -6.55 -13.40 -9.00
N GLY A 138 -6.24 -13.26 -7.72
CA GLY A 138 -5.44 -12.13 -7.24
C GLY A 138 -3.98 -12.26 -7.65
N PHE A 139 -3.32 -11.11 -7.81
CA PHE A 139 -1.89 -11.00 -8.10
C PHE A 139 -1.05 -10.76 -6.83
N GLY A 140 -1.67 -10.46 -5.69
CA GLY A 140 -0.95 -10.09 -4.48
C GLY A 140 -0.29 -8.72 -4.58
N THR A 141 -0.83 -7.82 -5.40
CA THR A 141 -0.25 -6.52 -5.76
C THR A 141 0.07 -5.65 -4.54
N ALA A 142 -0.81 -5.61 -3.53
CA ALA A 142 -0.59 -4.80 -2.33
C ALA A 142 0.50 -5.43 -1.44
N SER A 143 0.51 -6.76 -1.33
CA SER A 143 1.55 -7.50 -0.61
C SER A 143 2.93 -7.35 -1.25
N SER A 144 3.00 -7.40 -2.59
CA SER A 144 4.24 -7.16 -3.36
C SER A 144 4.73 -5.73 -3.18
N ALA A 145 3.86 -4.73 -3.32
CA ALA A 145 4.21 -3.33 -3.08
C ALA A 145 4.74 -3.11 -1.66
N ARG A 146 4.08 -3.69 -0.64
CA ARG A 146 4.53 -3.61 0.75
C ARG A 146 5.92 -4.23 0.95
N SER A 147 6.15 -5.41 0.38
CA SER A 147 7.42 -6.12 0.53
C SER A 147 8.60 -5.33 -0.06
N GLU A 148 8.38 -4.62 -1.17
CA GLU A 148 9.39 -3.75 -1.75
C GLU A 148 9.63 -2.49 -0.93
N VAL A 149 8.56 -1.90 -0.39
CA VAL A 149 8.65 -0.75 0.53
C VAL A 149 9.49 -1.07 1.76
N GLU A 150 9.24 -2.22 2.38
CA GLU A 150 9.97 -2.66 3.59
C GLU A 150 11.48 -2.76 3.36
N ARG A 151 11.93 -2.96 2.11
CA ARG A 151 13.37 -2.96 1.75
C ARG A 151 13.97 -1.57 1.63
N VAL A 152 13.20 -0.58 1.17
CA VAL A 152 13.70 0.77 0.86
C VAL A 152 13.53 1.72 2.06
N ALA A 153 12.47 1.53 2.85
CA ALA A 153 12.13 2.41 3.97
C ALA A 153 13.28 2.64 4.98
N PRO A 154 14.09 1.63 5.37
CA PRO A 154 15.22 1.84 6.28
C PRO A 154 16.30 2.75 5.69
N GLN A 155 16.55 2.66 4.37
CA GLN A 155 17.57 3.47 3.70
C GLN A 155 17.20 4.95 3.72
N ILE A 156 15.93 5.27 3.50
CA ILE A 156 15.40 6.64 3.59
C ILE A 156 15.52 7.17 5.02
N ALA A 157 15.16 6.36 6.02
CA ALA A 157 15.27 6.73 7.43
C ALA A 157 16.73 7.02 7.84
N VAL A 158 17.68 6.16 7.45
CA VAL A 158 19.11 6.36 7.72
C VAL A 158 19.63 7.62 7.03
N LYS A 159 19.20 7.88 5.79
CA LYS A 159 19.59 9.11 5.06
C LYS A 159 19.11 10.37 5.77
N GLY A 160 17.85 10.39 6.25
CA GLY A 160 17.31 11.50 7.03
C GLY A 160 18.02 11.68 8.37
N LEU A 161 18.30 10.58 9.08
CA LEU A 161 19.05 10.61 10.33
C LEU A 161 20.45 11.21 10.13
N ARG A 162 21.21 10.72 9.15
CA ARG A 162 22.54 11.26 8.82
C ARG A 162 22.50 12.75 8.48
N ARG A 163 21.46 13.21 7.78
CA ARG A 163 21.27 14.62 7.45
C ARG A 163 21.11 15.49 8.70
N ALA A 164 20.27 15.08 9.65
CA ALA A 164 20.16 15.79 10.93
C ALA A 164 21.45 15.69 11.75
N THR A 165 22.06 14.51 11.85
CA THR A 165 23.28 14.31 12.63
C THR A 165 24.41 15.22 12.13
N ARG A 166 24.63 15.35 10.82
CA ARG A 166 25.65 16.25 10.25
C ARG A 166 25.43 17.74 10.54
N ARG A 167 24.21 18.17 10.89
CA ARG A 167 23.93 19.56 11.26
C ARG A 167 24.33 19.88 12.69
N HIS A 168 24.25 18.89 13.58
CA HIS A 168 24.49 19.08 15.01
C HIS A 168 25.83 18.52 15.50
N PHE A 169 26.40 17.55 14.77
CA PHE A 169 27.59 16.82 15.20
C PHE A 169 28.58 16.65 14.05
N ASP A 170 29.86 16.78 14.39
CA ASP A 170 30.98 16.41 13.52
C ASP A 170 30.97 14.90 13.30
N THR A 171 30.31 14.48 12.22
CA THR A 171 30.29 13.08 11.79
C THR A 171 30.97 12.99 10.43
N GLU A 172 32.20 12.46 10.43
CA GLU A 172 32.89 12.10 9.18
C GLU A 172 32.17 10.91 8.53
N GLY A 173 31.73 11.10 7.30
CA GLY A 173 31.08 10.09 6.47
C GLY A 173 30.12 10.71 5.49
#